data_AF-A0A941EKE6-F1
#
_entry.id   AF-A0A941EKE6-F1
#
_cell.length_a   1.000
_cell.length_b   1.000
_cell.length_c   1.000
_cell.angle_alpha   90.00
_cell.angle_beta   90.00
_cell.angle_gamma   90.00
#
_symmetry.space_group_name_H-M   'P 1'
#
loop_
_entity.id
_entity.type
_entity.pdbx_description
1 polymer ?
#
loop_
_entity_poly.entity_id
_entity_poly.type
_entity_poly.pdbx_seq_one_letter_code
_entity_poly.pdbx_strand_id
1 'polypeptide(L)' 'MSDRSGYAAVVPNVVLRGGPLDGEQRHVESRAPIGIEVDDHRAVYRPTAELDTEFPTLAVWVYDHAETA' A
#
# COMPACT_ATOMS: atom_id res chain seq x y z
N MET A 1 0.56 -11.81 35.40
CA MET A 1 1.19 -11.50 34.09
C MET A 1 0.12 -11.66 33.03
N SER A 2 -0.50 -10.58 32.58
CA SER A 2 -1.48 -10.63 31.49
C SER A 2 -1.27 -9.42 30.61
N ASP A 3 -0.20 -9.43 29.81
CA ASP A 3 -0.12 -8.57 28.65
C ASP A 3 -0.91 -9.26 27.54
N ARG A 4 -2.21 -8.96 27.47
CA ARG A 4 -2.97 -9.10 26.21
C ARG A 4 -3.07 -7.72 25.60
N SER A 5 -1.96 -7.19 25.09
CA SER A 5 -2.03 -6.15 24.07
C SER A 5 -2.65 -6.78 22.81
N GLY A 6 -3.98 -6.72 22.74
CA GLY A 6 -4.74 -7.01 21.53
C GLY A 6 -4.45 -5.93 20.47
N TYR A 7 -3.26 -5.95 19.89
CA TYR A 7 -3.06 -5.29 18.61
C TYR A 7 -3.86 -6.10 17.60
N ALA A 8 -5.03 -5.59 17.20
CA ALA A 8 -5.67 -6.08 15.99
C ALA A 8 -4.64 -5.91 14.88
N ALA A 9 -4.08 -7.02 14.40
CA ALA A 9 -3.13 -7.00 13.31
C ALA A 9 -3.81 -6.28 12.15
N VAL A 10 -3.23 -5.15 11.72
CA VAL A 10 -3.78 -4.36 10.63
C VAL A 10 -3.60 -5.20 9.36
N VAL A 11 -4.69 -5.82 8.90
CA VAL A 11 -4.68 -6.72 7.75
C VAL A 11 -4.53 -5.88 6.47
N PRO A 12 -3.52 -6.15 5.62
CA PRO A 12 -3.38 -5.47 4.34
C PRO A 12 -4.64 -5.63 3.48
N ASN A 13 -5.02 -4.57 2.78
CA ASN A 13 -6.14 -4.57 1.82
C ASN A 13 -5.71 -4.12 0.42
N VAL A 14 -4.44 -3.72 0.24
CA VAL A 14 -3.87 -3.32 -1.04
C VAL A 14 -2.48 -3.90 -1.24
N VAL A 15 -2.09 -4.04 -2.51
CA VAL A 15 -0.72 -4.30 -2.93
C VAL A 15 -0.28 -3.23 -3.93
N LEU A 16 0.93 -2.73 -3.74
CA LEU A 16 1.54 -1.73 -4.60
C LEU A 16 2.18 -2.44 -5.80
N ARG A 17 1.93 -1.93 -7.00
CA ARG A 17 2.48 -2.46 -8.24
C ARG A 17 3.20 -1.39 -9.05
N GLY A 18 4.39 -1.72 -9.54
CA GLY A 18 5.32 -0.81 -10.19
C GLY A 18 6.02 0.15 -9.22
N GLY A 19 6.98 0.90 -9.76
CA GLY A 19 7.76 1.86 -8.98
C GLY A 19 8.67 1.20 -7.93
N PRO A 20 9.14 1.97 -6.93
CA PRO A 20 10.14 1.51 -5.97
C PRO A 20 9.61 0.53 -4.90
N LEU A 21 8.30 0.48 -4.68
CA LEU A 21 7.65 -0.37 -3.66
C LEU A 21 6.84 -1.53 -4.28
N ASP A 22 7.23 -2.01 -5.47
CA ASP A 22 6.53 -3.11 -6.14
C ASP A 22 6.44 -4.36 -5.25
N GLY A 23 5.24 -4.90 -5.13
CA GLY A 23 4.92 -6.08 -4.32
C GLY A 23 4.64 -5.78 -2.83
N GLU A 24 4.79 -4.54 -2.37
CA GLU A 24 4.53 -4.21 -0.97
C GLU A 24 3.02 -4.24 -0.65
N GLN A 25 2.65 -4.97 0.41
CA GLN A 25 1.27 -5.06 0.89
C GLN A 25 1.03 -4.03 1.99
N ARG A 26 -0.05 -3.25 1.87
CA ARG A 26 -0.41 -2.24 2.87
C ARG A 26 -1.88 -2.25 3.22
N HIS A 27 -2.18 -1.63 4.35
CA HIS A 27 -3.53 -1.27 4.72
C HIS A 27 -3.75 0.22 4.46
N VAL A 28 -4.83 0.53 3.77
CA VAL A 28 -5.27 1.90 3.51
C VAL A 28 -6.71 2.06 3.96
N GLU A 29 -7.01 3.20 4.58
CA GLU A 29 -8.35 3.50 5.11
C GLU A 29 -9.29 4.09 4.03
N SER A 30 -8.72 4.61 2.94
CA SER A 30 -9.48 5.27 1.87
C SER A 30 -8.98 4.86 0.49
N ARG A 31 -9.83 5.09 -0.52
CA ARG A 31 -9.54 4.82 -1.94
C ARG A 31 -9.03 6.07 -2.67
N ALA A 32 -8.31 6.95 -2.00
CA ALA A 32 -7.66 8.11 -2.60
C ALA A 32 -6.18 7.79 -2.90
N PRO A 33 -5.53 8.41 -3.91
CA PRO A 33 -4.10 8.21 -4.13
C PRO A 33 -3.29 8.45 -2.85
N ILE A 34 -2.26 7.63 -2.63
CA ILE A 34 -1.35 7.76 -1.48
C ILE A 34 0.03 8.13 -1.98
N GLY A 35 0.69 9.03 -1.26
CA GLY A 35 2.12 9.28 -1.41
C GLY A 35 2.86 8.59 -0.27
N ILE A 36 3.89 7.81 -0.61
CA ILE A 36 4.75 7.11 0.34
C ILE A 36 6.16 7.66 0.19
N GLU A 37 6.75 8.11 1.29
CA GLU A 37 8.15 8.55 1.32
C GLU A 37 9.07 7.34 1.11
N VAL A 38 9.96 7.44 0.13
CA VAL A 38 10.99 6.46 -0.23
C VAL A 38 12.28 7.23 -0.51
N ASP A 39 13.27 7.04 0.34
CA ASP A 39 14.52 7.82 0.32
C ASP A 39 14.25 9.34 0.31
N ASP A 40 14.69 10.06 -0.73
CA ASP A 40 14.56 11.51 -0.90
C ASP A 40 13.35 11.92 -1.79
N HIS A 41 12.43 10.98 -2.06
CA HIS A 41 11.29 11.20 -2.94
C HIS A 41 9.98 10.65 -2.37
N ARG A 42 8.86 11.21 -2.85
CA ARG A 42 7.53 10.74 -2.52
C ARG A 42 6.92 9.97 -3.70
N ALA A 43 6.82 8.65 -3.58
CA ALA A 43 6.21 7.80 -4.59
C ALA A 43 4.68 7.83 -4.46
N VAL A 44 3.99 8.27 -5.52
CA VAL A 44 2.53 8.36 -5.58
C VAL A 44 1.96 7.12 -6.24
N TYR A 45 1.01 6.48 -5.56
CA TYR A 45 0.28 5.31 -6.04
C TYR A 45 -1.21 5.61 -6.15
N ARG A 46 -1.84 5.15 -7.24
CA ARG A 46 -3.28 5.33 -7.50
C ARG A 46 -4.05 4.02 -7.39
N PRO A 47 -5.26 4.04 -6.81
CA PRO A 47 -6.12 2.87 -6.76
C PRO A 47 -6.59 2.46 -8.15
N THR A 48 -6.72 1.16 -8.36
CA THR A 48 -7.37 0.59 -9.56
C THR A 48 -8.70 -0.06 -9.19
N ALA A 49 -9.43 -0.52 -10.22
CA ALA A 49 -10.61 -1.36 -10.06
C ALA A 49 -10.28 -2.86 -9.95
N GLU A 50 -9.00 -3.22 -10.05
CA GLU A 50 -8.53 -4.60 -10.19
C GLU A 50 -8.04 -5.19 -8.86
N LEU A 51 -8.12 -6.52 -8.78
CA LEU A 51 -7.49 -7.32 -7.73
C LEU A 51 -6.20 -7.92 -8.27
N ASP A 52 -5.27 -8.16 -7.37
CA ASP A 52 -3.96 -8.67 -7.74
C ASP A 52 -3.99 -10.16 -8.08
N THR A 53 -3.23 -10.60 -9.08
CA THR A 53 -3.20 -12.02 -9.47
C THR A 53 -2.38 -12.89 -8.52
N GLU A 54 -1.37 -12.32 -7.85
CA GLU A 54 -0.54 -13.02 -6.86
C GLU A 54 -1.19 -12.97 -5.46
N PHE A 55 -1.88 -11.88 -5.16
CA PHE A 55 -2.64 -11.66 -3.92
C PHE A 55 -4.13 -11.39 -4.21
N PRO A 56 -4.95 -12.43 -4.52
CA PRO A 56 -6.33 -12.26 -5.01
C PRO A 56 -7.30 -11.51 -4.10
N THR A 57 -6.93 -11.28 -2.83
CA THR A 57 -7.73 -10.53 -1.86
C THR A 57 -7.35 -9.05 -1.75
N LEU A 58 -6.26 -8.63 -2.40
CA LEU A 58 -5.72 -7.28 -2.29
C LEU A 58 -6.06 -6.47 -3.55
N ALA A 59 -6.53 -5.24 -3.35
CA ALA A 59 -6.73 -4.32 -4.45
C ALA A 59 -5.39 -3.79 -4.97
N VAL A 60 -5.26 -3.63 -6.29
CA VAL A 60 -4.02 -3.16 -6.90
C VAL A 60 -3.96 -1.64 -6.86
N TRP A 61 -2.85 -1.11 -6.37
CA TRP A 61 -2.52 0.30 -6.45
C TRP A 61 -1.27 0.45 -7.31
N VAL A 62 -1.39 1.17 -8.43
CA VAL A 62 -0.31 1.31 -9.41
C VAL A 62 0.48 2.57 -9.17
N TYR A 63 1.79 2.47 -9.35
CA TYR A 63 2.68 3.63 -9.34
C TYR A 63 2.28 4.62 -10.44
N ASP A 64 2.14 5.90 -10.07
CA ASP A 64 1.81 7.00 -10.96
C ASP A 64 3.08 7.82 -11.29
N HIS A 65 3.69 8.43 -10.27
CA HIS A 65 4.90 9.22 -10.41
C HIS A 65 5.62 9.37 -9.05
N ALA A 66 6.82 9.95 -9.07
CA ALA A 66 7.53 10.38 -7.87
C ALA A 66 7.63 11.91 -7.85
N GLU A 67 7.38 12.50 -6.69
CA GLU A 67 7.62 13.91 -6.41
C GLU A 67 8.96 14.05 -5.68
N THR A 68 9.76 15.05 -6.03
CA THR A 68 10.97 15.39 -5.25
C THR A 68 10.53 16.18 -4.03
N ALA A 69 11.01 15.79 -2.84
CA ALA A 69 10.79 16.55 -1.61
C ALA A 69 11.41 17.97 -1.67
#